data_AF-A0A661B367-F1
#
_entry.id   AF-A0A661B367-F1
#
_cell.length_a   1.000
_cell.length_b   1.000
_cell.length_c   1.000
_cell.angle_alpha   90.00
_cell.angle_beta   90.00
_cell.angle_gamma   90.00
#
_symmetry.space_group_name_H-M   'P 1'
#
loop_
_entity.id
_entity.type
_entity.pdbx_description
1 polymer ?
#
loop_
_entity_poly.entity_id
_entity_poly.type
_entity_poly.pdbx_seq_one_letter_code
_entity_poly.pdbx_strand_id
1 'polypeptide(L)'
;YSVSLYYEDPEKGWLRATPAVLVDDKLNVGEEKEIEFKWLAPDRGHYQLFASVDDDGTMLPVLRNQINEIDEQNNTGVIEVDVFGLPKGSVAPVENKLEISQITLVREEEPVVPIFFFAPGDDRVDERFHHLQSVLGKRFRENPDIEIDLYGFYDPESDGVTPTLGDRLGENRAKAVRSVFMRFEQIAATRIHIKDPMSYDASRPRAGLPEEHQPEDVPRSMAENRRVQMVTRVKGFEDWKPVIYFDKGSDRVDDASLNELKARASDIRAVMERNPEVIFQMEGFCTEAEATSQSKWVNLSFDRAFRVKQKMGEILGEDFVQKFGRRLFIKGNTDEYADRGRVDIKIDGEGLIYRPLEGRMAAKGYELNQEQANFVHITSDVEAGVDTYTVSIVDAEGNPFRVLAAGHGSVPEGAPWDWKDEDGNLINPSEEYYCKLEIRDKLGQTFTTMSEPINVQVTKRQQQLETLVIVEFSFDEKISESGFLESRVEYVARRFIEKALEPKIRLTAVVSGHTDVIGMAHRNRELSIARARKEEENLRRYLIYLLGLGDNAELNAWLRSHNTTLTSQGYSDSEPYVITKWVDDRLVEEEIGDNNLPEGRTINRRVVIDFLMEKEGVPAEEVPPQSSID
;
A
#
# COMPACT_ATOMS: atom_id res chain seq x y z
N TYR A 1 -58.66 6.26 -23.77
CA TYR A 1 -58.85 7.54 -23.05
C TYR A 1 -57.48 8.11 -22.71
N SER A 2 -57.37 9.38 -22.35
CA SER A 2 -56.08 10.00 -22.03
C SER A 2 -55.94 10.20 -20.52
N VAL A 3 -54.71 10.17 -20.01
CA VAL A 3 -54.42 10.52 -18.62
C VAL A 3 -53.40 11.64 -18.61
N SER A 4 -53.74 12.73 -17.91
CA SER A 4 -52.91 13.93 -17.81
C SER A 4 -52.45 14.14 -16.38
N LEU A 5 -51.21 14.59 -16.22
CA LEU A 5 -50.61 14.95 -14.94
C LEU A 5 -50.23 16.43 -14.93
N TYR A 6 -50.53 17.09 -13.82
CA TYR A 6 -50.35 18.51 -13.60
C TYR A 6 -49.66 18.76 -12.27
N TYR A 7 -49.03 19.91 -12.14
CA TYR A 7 -48.52 20.43 -10.87
C TYR A 7 -48.97 21.88 -10.70
N GLU A 8 -49.16 22.30 -9.45
CA GLU A 8 -49.48 23.69 -9.13
C GLU A 8 -48.18 24.51 -9.02
N ASP A 9 -48.03 25.51 -9.90
CA ASP A 9 -46.97 26.51 -9.84
C ASP A 9 -47.47 27.75 -9.07
N PRO A 10 -46.73 28.24 -8.06
CA PRO A 10 -47.17 29.37 -7.24
C PRO A 10 -47.46 30.66 -8.01
N GLU A 11 -46.82 30.88 -9.16
CA GLU A 11 -46.97 32.10 -9.97
C GLU A 11 -47.90 31.90 -11.16
N LYS A 12 -47.89 30.70 -11.76
CA LYS A 12 -48.59 30.40 -13.02
C LYS A 12 -49.86 29.57 -12.83
N GLY A 13 -50.14 29.10 -11.62
CA GLY A 13 -51.23 28.17 -11.34
C GLY A 13 -50.95 26.77 -11.88
N TRP A 14 -52.00 26.03 -12.24
CA TRP A 14 -51.86 24.66 -12.73
C TRP A 14 -51.15 24.61 -14.08
N LEU A 15 -50.03 23.88 -14.10
CA LEU A 15 -49.22 23.61 -15.29
C LEU A 15 -49.19 22.11 -15.55
N ARG A 16 -49.08 21.75 -16.83
CA ARG A 16 -48.95 20.34 -17.24
C ARG A 16 -47.53 19.85 -16.93
N ALA A 17 -47.42 18.77 -16.14
CA ALA A 17 -46.16 18.18 -15.72
C ALA A 17 -45.42 17.52 -16.91
N THR A 18 -46.17 16.88 -17.80
CA THR A 18 -45.67 16.14 -18.97
C THR A 18 -46.80 15.91 -19.99
N PRO A 19 -46.55 15.61 -21.28
CA PRO A 19 -47.63 15.30 -22.22
C PRO A 19 -48.57 14.18 -21.72
N ALA A 20 -49.86 14.32 -22.04
CA ALA A 20 -50.87 13.32 -21.69
C ALA A 20 -50.53 11.95 -22.30
N VAL A 21 -50.75 10.88 -21.53
CA VAL A 21 -50.54 9.51 -21.97
C VAL A 21 -51.84 8.96 -22.54
N LEU A 22 -51.79 8.49 -23.78
CA LEU A 22 -52.93 7.82 -24.40
C LEU A 22 -52.99 6.37 -23.93
N VAL A 23 -54.15 5.97 -23.43
CA VAL A 23 -54.46 4.59 -23.06
C VAL A 23 -55.38 4.01 -24.13
N ASP A 24 -54.82 3.16 -24.99
CA ASP A 24 -55.52 2.53 -26.11
C ASP A 24 -56.40 1.35 -25.68
N ASP A 25 -56.11 0.74 -24.52
CA ASP A 25 -56.84 -0.42 -24.01
C ASP A 25 -58.08 -0.01 -23.21
N LYS A 26 -59.18 -0.71 -23.44
CA LYS A 26 -60.40 -0.56 -22.65
C LYS A 26 -60.31 -1.44 -21.40
N LEU A 27 -60.24 -0.83 -20.22
CA LEU A 27 -60.24 -1.56 -18.95
C LEU A 27 -61.61 -2.19 -18.68
N ASN A 28 -61.62 -3.43 -18.21
CA ASN A 28 -62.81 -4.10 -17.71
C ASN A 28 -63.11 -3.66 -16.27
N VAL A 29 -64.34 -3.91 -15.80
CA VAL A 29 -64.74 -3.59 -14.43
C VAL A 29 -63.86 -4.34 -13.42
N GLY A 30 -63.17 -3.61 -12.57
CA GLY A 30 -62.24 -4.15 -11.56
C GLY A 30 -60.82 -4.43 -12.06
N GLU A 31 -60.51 -4.08 -13.31
CA GLU A 31 -59.16 -4.14 -13.87
C GLU A 31 -58.39 -2.85 -13.55
N GLU A 32 -57.12 -2.98 -13.17
CA GLU A 32 -56.23 -1.87 -12.85
C GLU A 32 -55.13 -1.74 -13.91
N LYS A 33 -54.71 -0.51 -14.22
CA LYS A 33 -53.58 -0.23 -15.11
C LYS A 33 -52.70 0.85 -14.51
N GLU A 34 -51.41 0.53 -14.41
CA GLU A 34 -50.39 1.46 -13.96
C GLU A 34 -49.95 2.38 -15.11
N ILE A 35 -49.80 3.66 -14.81
CA ILE A 35 -49.30 4.69 -15.73
C ILE A 35 -48.19 5.44 -15.03
N GLU A 36 -47.03 5.51 -15.67
CA GLU A 36 -45.86 6.18 -15.12
C GLU A 36 -45.67 7.54 -15.78
N PHE A 37 -45.48 8.57 -14.96
CA PHE A 37 -45.10 9.91 -15.40
C PHE A 37 -43.72 10.28 -14.87
N LYS A 38 -42.87 10.82 -15.74
CA LYS A 38 -41.60 11.43 -15.33
C LYS A 38 -41.81 12.93 -15.19
N TRP A 39 -41.64 13.42 -13.97
CA TRP A 39 -41.73 14.83 -13.64
C TRP A 39 -40.47 15.27 -12.90
N LEU A 40 -39.97 16.44 -13.25
CA LEU A 40 -38.88 17.12 -12.57
C LEU A 40 -39.42 18.47 -12.10
N ALA A 41 -39.36 18.72 -10.81
CA ALA A 41 -39.82 19.99 -10.26
C ALA A 41 -38.96 21.15 -10.77
N PRO A 42 -39.56 22.29 -11.13
CA PRO A 42 -38.83 23.45 -11.62
C PRO A 42 -37.95 24.09 -10.54
N ASP A 43 -38.44 24.15 -9.31
CA ASP A 43 -37.77 24.74 -8.14
C ASP A 43 -38.04 23.92 -6.86
N ARG A 44 -37.31 24.22 -5.77
CA ARG A 44 -37.65 23.69 -4.43
C ARG A 44 -38.98 24.27 -3.95
N GLY A 45 -39.77 23.48 -3.23
CA GLY A 45 -41.05 23.93 -2.68
C GLY A 45 -42.05 22.81 -2.45
N HIS A 46 -43.23 23.21 -1.98
CA HIS A 46 -44.37 22.32 -1.84
C HIS A 46 -45.20 22.35 -3.12
N TYR A 47 -45.46 21.17 -3.68
CA TYR A 47 -46.24 21.02 -4.91
C TYR A 47 -47.46 20.14 -4.66
N GLN A 48 -48.59 20.57 -5.19
CA GLN A 48 -49.71 19.68 -5.42
C GLN A 48 -49.62 19.12 -6.84
N LEU A 49 -49.58 17.80 -6.96
CA LEU A 49 -49.70 17.09 -8.21
C LEU A 49 -51.13 16.62 -8.37
N PHE A 50 -51.71 16.91 -9.52
CA PHE A 50 -53.08 16.55 -9.86
C PHE A 50 -53.06 15.69 -11.12
N ALA A 51 -53.70 14.52 -11.07
CA ALA A 51 -53.89 13.66 -12.21
C ALA A 51 -55.37 13.59 -12.57
N SER A 52 -55.66 13.63 -13.88
CA SER A 52 -57.00 13.42 -14.40
C SER A 52 -56.99 12.31 -15.44
N VAL A 53 -57.86 11.34 -15.23
CA VAL A 53 -58.24 10.35 -16.24
C VAL A 53 -59.29 11.00 -17.14
N ASP A 54 -59.29 10.59 -18.40
CA ASP A 54 -60.19 11.10 -19.43
C ASP A 54 -59.95 12.57 -19.83
N ASP A 55 -58.71 13.04 -19.70
CA ASP A 55 -58.36 14.42 -20.02
C ASP A 55 -57.13 14.48 -20.93
N ASP A 56 -57.20 15.28 -22.00
CA ASP A 56 -56.13 15.45 -22.98
C ASP A 56 -55.15 16.58 -22.63
N GLY A 57 -55.45 17.32 -21.57
CA GLY A 57 -54.67 18.43 -21.06
C GLY A 57 -54.43 19.57 -22.01
N THR A 58 -55.41 19.80 -22.89
CA THR A 58 -55.45 20.96 -23.79
C THR A 58 -56.16 22.17 -23.18
N MET A 59 -56.95 21.98 -22.12
CA MET A 59 -57.64 23.06 -21.40
C MET A 59 -57.26 23.01 -19.91
N LEU A 60 -56.57 24.05 -19.44
CA LEU A 60 -56.23 24.27 -18.03
C LEU A 60 -56.78 25.64 -17.61
N PRO A 61 -57.46 25.77 -16.45
CA PRO A 61 -57.71 24.76 -15.40
C PRO A 61 -58.98 23.90 -15.62
N VAL A 62 -59.67 24.03 -16.75
CA VAL A 62 -60.93 23.31 -17.04
C VAL A 62 -60.64 22.00 -17.77
N LEU A 63 -60.89 20.87 -17.11
CA LEU A 63 -60.69 19.53 -17.69
C LEU A 63 -61.55 19.29 -18.94
N ARG A 64 -61.02 18.50 -19.88
CA ARG A 64 -61.73 18.13 -21.11
C ARG A 64 -62.06 16.65 -21.15
N ASN A 65 -63.15 16.30 -20.49
CA ASN A 65 -63.68 14.94 -20.42
C ASN A 65 -64.13 14.48 -21.81
N GLN A 66 -63.65 13.30 -22.26
CA GLN A 66 -63.94 12.72 -23.57
C GLN A 66 -64.92 11.54 -23.50
N ILE A 67 -65.06 10.93 -22.32
CA ILE A 67 -66.00 9.87 -21.99
C ILE A 67 -67.20 10.53 -21.29
N ASN A 68 -68.40 10.06 -21.63
CA ASN A 68 -69.63 10.52 -21.01
C ASN A 68 -69.98 9.60 -19.83
N GLU A 69 -69.79 10.07 -18.61
CA GLU A 69 -69.97 9.27 -17.39
C GLU A 69 -71.03 9.88 -16.45
N ILE A 70 -71.47 9.10 -15.46
CA ILE A 70 -72.50 9.55 -14.50
C ILE A 70 -71.90 10.43 -13.41
N ASP A 71 -70.66 10.14 -13.01
CA ASP A 71 -69.92 10.89 -12.01
C ASP A 71 -68.58 11.32 -12.60
N GLU A 72 -68.46 12.59 -12.94
CA GLU A 72 -67.26 13.17 -13.55
C GLU A 72 -66.18 13.52 -12.50
N GLN A 73 -66.48 13.39 -11.20
CA GLN A 73 -65.59 13.84 -10.11
C GLN A 73 -64.65 12.73 -9.62
N ASN A 74 -64.94 11.47 -9.93
CA ASN A 74 -64.18 10.31 -9.47
C ASN A 74 -62.96 9.98 -10.36
N ASN A 75 -62.77 10.71 -11.47
CA ASN A 75 -61.69 10.49 -12.43
C ASN A 75 -60.42 11.30 -12.12
N THR A 76 -60.34 11.90 -10.94
CA THR A 76 -59.21 12.75 -10.54
C THR A 76 -58.56 12.31 -9.24
N GLY A 77 -57.28 12.60 -9.11
CA GLY A 77 -56.50 12.35 -7.90
C GLY A 77 -55.51 13.47 -7.63
N VAL A 78 -55.26 13.76 -6.36
CA VAL A 78 -54.29 14.76 -5.91
C VAL A 78 -53.33 14.13 -4.93
N ILE A 79 -52.05 14.45 -5.07
CA ILE A 79 -51.02 14.16 -4.07
C ILE A 79 -50.22 15.42 -3.78
N GLU A 80 -49.66 15.52 -2.59
CA GLU A 80 -48.76 16.59 -2.20
C GLU A 80 -47.32 16.05 -2.16
N VAL A 81 -46.37 16.82 -2.68
CA VAL A 81 -44.96 16.46 -2.74
C VAL A 81 -44.11 17.66 -2.33
N ASP A 82 -43.27 17.46 -1.31
CA ASP A 82 -42.25 18.41 -0.91
C ASP A 82 -40.95 18.13 -1.67
N VAL A 83 -40.43 19.17 -2.33
CA VAL A 83 -39.16 19.13 -3.07
C VAL A 83 -38.15 20.00 -2.34
N PHE A 84 -37.11 19.37 -1.81
CA PHE A 84 -36.06 20.05 -1.05
C PHE A 84 -34.87 20.39 -1.93
N GLY A 85 -34.16 21.46 -1.58
CA GLY A 85 -32.88 21.78 -2.20
C GLY A 85 -31.80 20.73 -1.89
N LEU A 86 -30.79 20.67 -2.76
CA LEU A 86 -29.57 19.90 -2.49
C LEU A 86 -28.87 20.45 -1.23
N PRO A 87 -28.28 19.58 -0.38
CA PRO A 87 -27.48 20.02 0.75
C PRO A 87 -26.32 20.92 0.29
N LYS A 88 -26.01 21.95 1.07
CA LYS A 88 -24.92 22.90 0.79
C LYS A 88 -24.16 23.23 2.06
N GLY A 89 -22.93 23.72 1.91
CA GLY A 89 -22.09 24.12 3.04
C GLY A 89 -20.70 24.57 2.64
N SER A 90 -19.89 24.92 3.63
CA SER A 90 -18.47 25.21 3.49
C SER A 90 -17.69 24.67 4.68
N VAL A 91 -16.40 24.45 4.48
CA VAL A 91 -15.47 24.06 5.55
C VAL A 91 -14.14 24.76 5.32
N ALA A 92 -13.58 25.36 6.37
CA ALA A 92 -12.27 26.00 6.31
C ALA A 92 -11.64 26.06 7.71
N PRO A 93 -10.32 25.82 7.83
CA PRO A 93 -9.61 26.11 9.08
C PRO A 93 -9.48 27.63 9.27
N VAL A 94 -9.36 28.08 10.52
CA VAL A 94 -9.05 29.47 10.87
C VAL A 94 -7.66 29.83 10.33
N GLU A 95 -6.68 28.97 10.60
CA GLU A 95 -5.33 29.07 10.05
C GLU A 95 -5.13 28.01 8.97
N ASN A 96 -4.80 28.42 7.75
CA ASN A 96 -4.40 27.52 6.67
C ASN A 96 -2.89 27.25 6.64
N LYS A 97 -2.16 27.73 7.65
CA LYS A 97 -0.70 27.63 7.71
C LYS A 97 -0.22 27.32 9.13
N LEU A 98 0.57 26.26 9.27
CA LEU A 98 1.31 25.91 10.49
C LEU A 98 2.76 26.37 10.36
N GLU A 99 3.27 27.12 11.33
CA GLU A 99 4.68 27.55 11.33
C GLU A 99 5.51 26.80 12.36
N ILE A 100 6.56 26.14 11.87
CA ILE A 100 7.46 25.33 12.69
C ILE A 100 8.87 25.92 12.58
N SER A 101 9.55 26.12 13.71
CA SER A 101 10.95 26.56 13.76
C SER A 101 11.84 25.45 13.21
N GLN A 102 11.77 24.27 13.82
CA GLN A 102 12.56 23.09 13.45
C GLN A 102 11.72 21.82 13.57
N ILE A 103 11.97 20.85 12.69
CA ILE A 103 11.33 19.54 12.74
C ILE A 103 12.28 18.41 12.34
N THR A 104 12.19 17.30 13.06
CA THR A 104 12.79 16.01 12.71
C THR A 104 11.69 15.02 12.39
N LEU A 105 11.65 14.57 11.15
CA LEU A 105 10.74 13.54 10.68
C LEU A 105 11.48 12.21 10.58
N VAL A 106 10.84 11.14 11.01
CA VAL A 106 11.34 9.78 10.91
C VAL A 106 10.35 8.90 10.17
N ARG A 107 10.83 8.06 9.25
CA ARG A 107 10.05 7.00 8.61
C ARG A 107 10.91 5.75 8.53
N GLU A 108 10.55 4.73 9.28
CA GLU A 108 11.21 3.42 9.19
C GLU A 108 10.25 2.40 8.58
N GLU A 109 10.79 1.47 7.81
CA GLU A 109 10.02 0.34 7.30
C GLU A 109 9.99 -0.81 8.30
N GLU A 110 8.84 -1.44 8.45
CA GLU A 110 8.72 -2.66 9.24
C GLU A 110 8.92 -3.89 8.32
N PRO A 111 9.99 -4.68 8.48
CA PRO A 111 10.17 -5.92 7.72
C PRO A 111 9.08 -6.92 8.06
N VAL A 112 8.69 -7.73 7.07
CA VAL A 112 7.68 -8.77 7.24
C VAL A 112 8.40 -10.11 7.25
N VAL A 113 8.40 -10.79 8.39
CA VAL A 113 8.94 -12.15 8.53
C VAL A 113 7.81 -13.16 8.32
N PRO A 114 7.76 -13.89 7.19
CA PRO A 114 6.65 -14.79 6.87
C PRO A 114 6.80 -16.16 7.52
N ILE A 115 7.11 -16.15 8.83
CA ILE A 115 7.39 -17.33 9.64
C ILE A 115 6.67 -17.19 10.97
N PHE A 116 5.93 -18.23 11.36
CA PHE A 116 5.32 -18.35 12.67
C PHE A 116 6.18 -19.28 13.52
N PHE A 117 6.58 -18.84 14.72
CA PHE A 117 7.39 -19.64 15.64
C PHE A 117 6.57 -20.14 16.82
N PHE A 118 6.98 -21.28 17.39
CA PHE A 118 6.22 -22.00 18.41
C PHE A 118 7.06 -22.32 19.65
N ALA A 119 6.37 -22.37 20.79
CA ALA A 119 6.93 -22.91 22.03
C ALA A 119 7.20 -24.43 21.89
N PRO A 120 8.11 -25.00 22.70
CA PRO A 120 8.37 -26.44 22.72
C PRO A 120 7.10 -27.27 22.90
N GLY A 121 6.85 -28.20 21.98
CA GLY A 121 5.70 -29.09 21.96
C GLY A 121 4.35 -28.43 21.65
N ASP A 122 4.29 -27.11 21.47
CA ASP A 122 3.04 -26.38 21.20
C ASP A 122 2.76 -26.30 19.68
N ASP A 123 1.49 -26.25 19.34
CA ASP A 123 0.96 -26.06 17.99
C ASP A 123 0.00 -24.87 17.86
N ARG A 124 -0.17 -24.08 18.92
CA ARG A 124 -1.00 -22.87 18.91
C ARG A 124 -0.22 -21.65 18.45
N VAL A 125 -0.88 -20.83 17.63
CA VAL A 125 -0.35 -19.54 17.18
C VAL A 125 -0.44 -18.54 18.33
N ASP A 126 0.69 -17.93 18.67
CA ASP A 126 0.80 -16.91 19.72
C ASP A 126 0.19 -15.56 19.27
N GLU A 127 -0.41 -14.82 20.20
CA GLU A 127 -1.05 -13.53 19.94
C GLU A 127 -0.10 -12.48 19.38
N ARG A 128 1.22 -12.59 19.66
CA ARG A 128 2.25 -11.71 19.10
C ARG A 128 2.29 -11.72 17.57
N PHE A 129 1.76 -12.76 16.91
CA PHE A 129 1.67 -12.83 15.45
C PHE A 129 0.38 -12.23 14.87
N HIS A 130 -0.52 -11.68 15.68
CA HIS A 130 -1.77 -11.07 15.19
C HIS A 130 -1.52 -9.90 14.23
N HIS A 131 -0.48 -9.09 14.47
CA HIS A 131 -0.10 -7.98 13.58
C HIS A 131 0.31 -8.50 12.19
N LEU A 132 1.27 -9.44 12.16
CA LEU A 132 1.71 -10.12 10.93
C LEU A 132 0.53 -10.78 10.20
N GLN A 133 -0.33 -11.50 10.93
CA GLN A 133 -1.52 -12.14 10.39
C GLN A 133 -2.46 -11.13 9.71
N SER A 134 -2.76 -10.01 10.38
CA SER A 134 -3.65 -8.97 9.85
C SER A 134 -3.07 -8.35 8.57
N VAL A 135 -1.78 -8.03 8.58
CA VAL A 135 -1.04 -7.48 7.43
C VAL A 135 -1.10 -8.44 6.24
N LEU A 136 -0.73 -9.70 6.45
CA LEU A 136 -0.74 -10.72 5.40
C LEU A 136 -2.17 -11.02 4.93
N GLY A 137 -3.14 -11.03 5.85
CA GLY A 137 -4.56 -11.24 5.55
C GLY A 137 -5.12 -10.18 4.60
N LYS A 138 -4.83 -8.90 4.87
CA LYS A 138 -5.19 -7.80 3.97
C LYS A 138 -4.60 -8.00 2.57
N ARG A 139 -3.28 -8.23 2.48
CA ARG A 139 -2.62 -8.47 1.18
C ARG A 139 -3.21 -9.68 0.47
N PHE A 140 -3.56 -10.75 1.18
CA PHE A 140 -4.13 -11.95 0.59
C PHE A 140 -5.51 -11.74 -0.02
N ARG A 141 -6.34 -10.87 0.58
CA ARG A 141 -7.63 -10.45 0.01
C ARG A 141 -7.47 -9.61 -1.25
N GLU A 142 -6.47 -8.74 -1.29
CA GLU A 142 -6.18 -7.87 -2.44
C GLU A 142 -5.52 -8.60 -3.62
N ASN A 143 -5.01 -9.82 -3.40
CA ASN A 143 -4.27 -10.59 -4.41
C ASN A 143 -4.94 -11.94 -4.69
N PRO A 144 -6.04 -11.99 -5.47
CA PRO A 144 -6.86 -13.18 -5.65
C PRO A 144 -6.16 -14.40 -6.30
N ASP A 145 -5.08 -14.18 -7.06
CA ASP A 145 -4.38 -15.24 -7.81
C ASP A 145 -3.12 -15.76 -7.09
N ILE A 146 -2.80 -15.25 -5.90
CA ILE A 146 -1.69 -15.78 -5.08
C ILE A 146 -2.22 -16.89 -4.16
N GLU A 147 -1.52 -18.02 -4.12
CA GLU A 147 -1.73 -19.12 -3.17
C GLU A 147 -0.52 -19.23 -2.25
N ILE A 148 -0.71 -19.80 -1.06
CA ILE A 148 0.36 -20.02 -0.08
C ILE A 148 0.47 -21.50 0.26
N ASP A 149 1.71 -21.97 0.30
CA ASP A 149 2.13 -23.25 0.84
C ASP A 149 2.72 -23.05 2.24
N LEU A 150 2.21 -23.82 3.20
CA LEU A 150 2.68 -23.84 4.58
C LEU A 150 3.53 -25.09 4.81
N TYR A 151 4.78 -24.87 5.20
CA TYR A 151 5.73 -25.91 5.61
C TYR A 151 5.88 -25.86 7.12
N GLY A 152 5.47 -26.93 7.82
CA GLY A 152 5.60 -27.06 9.26
C GLY A 152 6.90 -27.78 9.66
N PHE A 153 7.58 -27.27 10.67
CA PHE A 153 8.85 -27.79 11.16
C PHE A 153 8.79 -28.05 12.66
N TYR A 154 9.72 -28.88 13.13
CA TYR A 154 9.90 -29.19 14.54
C TYR A 154 11.38 -29.29 14.88
N ASP A 155 11.68 -29.22 16.17
CA ASP A 155 13.02 -29.41 16.70
C ASP A 155 13.06 -30.72 17.51
N PRO A 156 13.77 -31.78 17.07
CA PRO A 156 13.69 -33.09 17.72
C PRO A 156 14.02 -33.08 19.22
N GLU A 157 14.99 -32.27 19.62
CA GLU A 157 15.49 -32.24 21.00
C GLU A 157 14.58 -31.43 21.92
N SER A 158 14.29 -30.17 21.56
CA SER A 158 13.47 -29.30 22.41
C SER A 158 11.99 -29.64 22.38
N ASP A 159 11.44 -30.14 21.26
CA ASP A 159 10.07 -30.67 21.23
C ASP A 159 10.00 -32.06 21.90
N GLY A 160 11.12 -32.76 22.08
CA GLY A 160 11.19 -34.05 22.77
C GLY A 160 10.44 -35.18 22.05
N VAL A 161 10.45 -35.16 20.71
CA VAL A 161 9.64 -36.05 19.87
C VAL A 161 10.48 -36.91 18.93
N THR A 162 10.03 -38.14 18.71
CA THR A 162 10.55 -38.98 17.62
C THR A 162 10.16 -38.40 16.26
N PRO A 163 10.86 -38.71 15.16
CA PRO A 163 10.58 -38.13 13.85
C PRO A 163 9.11 -38.20 13.42
N THR A 164 8.47 -39.36 13.56
CA THR A 164 7.04 -39.55 13.19
C THR A 164 6.08 -38.69 14.01
N LEU A 165 6.39 -38.41 15.28
CA LEU A 165 5.59 -37.51 16.12
C LEU A 165 5.91 -36.04 15.80
N GLY A 166 7.16 -35.74 15.47
CA GLY A 166 7.60 -34.43 15.01
C GLY A 166 6.95 -34.02 13.70
N ASP A 167 6.88 -34.92 12.71
CA ASP A 167 6.20 -34.66 11.43
C ASP A 167 4.74 -34.28 11.64
N ARG A 168 4.04 -34.99 12.54
CA ARG A 168 2.66 -34.66 12.95
C ARG A 168 2.56 -33.33 13.68
N LEU A 169 3.53 -33.02 14.55
CA LEU A 169 3.58 -31.74 15.26
C LEU A 169 3.76 -30.57 14.27
N GLY A 170 4.70 -30.69 13.33
CA GLY A 170 4.89 -29.73 12.24
C GLY A 170 3.62 -29.54 11.41
N GLU A 171 2.96 -30.62 11.01
CA GLU A 171 1.69 -30.56 10.28
C GLU A 171 0.59 -29.87 11.10
N ASN A 172 0.49 -30.13 12.41
CA ASN A 172 -0.47 -29.47 13.30
C ASN A 172 -0.21 -27.97 13.43
N ARG A 173 1.05 -27.55 13.56
CA ARG A 173 1.45 -26.12 13.53
C ARG A 173 0.99 -25.45 12.24
N ALA A 174 1.20 -26.09 11.09
CA ALA A 174 0.73 -25.58 9.80
C ALA A 174 -0.80 -25.50 9.72
N LYS A 175 -1.52 -26.48 10.28
CA LYS A 175 -2.99 -26.45 10.40
C LYS A 175 -3.47 -25.29 11.28
N ALA A 176 -2.77 -24.98 12.36
CA ALA A 176 -3.10 -23.87 13.25
C ALA A 176 -2.95 -22.52 12.53
N VAL A 177 -1.82 -22.28 11.86
CA VAL A 177 -1.60 -21.08 11.04
C VAL A 177 -2.69 -20.92 9.98
N ARG A 178 -2.99 -21.99 9.22
CA ARG A 178 -4.08 -21.98 8.24
C ARG A 178 -5.42 -21.59 8.87
N SER A 179 -5.73 -22.15 10.04
CA SER A 179 -7.00 -21.93 10.73
C SER A 179 -7.17 -20.47 11.17
N VAL A 180 -6.08 -19.82 11.59
CA VAL A 180 -6.08 -18.40 11.95
C VAL A 180 -6.43 -17.52 10.74
N PHE A 181 -5.76 -17.72 9.60
CA PHE A 181 -6.10 -16.97 8.37
C PHE A 181 -7.52 -17.23 7.87
N MET A 182 -8.01 -18.47 7.95
CA MET A 182 -9.38 -18.78 7.55
C MET A 182 -10.42 -18.12 8.47
N ARG A 183 -10.19 -18.16 9.78
CA ARG A 183 -11.17 -17.70 10.77
C ARG A 183 -11.21 -16.18 10.91
N PHE A 184 -10.05 -15.54 10.97
CA PHE A 184 -9.96 -14.12 11.28
C PHE A 184 -9.80 -13.26 10.02
N GLU A 185 -9.07 -13.75 9.02
CA GLU A 185 -8.83 -13.03 7.77
C GLU A 185 -9.79 -13.42 6.63
N GLN A 186 -10.68 -14.39 6.88
CA GLN A 186 -11.70 -14.89 5.94
C GLN A 186 -11.12 -15.41 4.61
N ILE A 187 -9.92 -15.97 4.67
CA ILE A 187 -9.26 -16.52 3.49
C ILE A 187 -9.83 -17.89 3.13
N ALA A 188 -10.14 -18.10 1.85
CA ALA A 188 -10.63 -19.38 1.35
C ALA A 188 -9.60 -20.51 1.54
N ALA A 189 -10.05 -21.66 2.05
CA ALA A 189 -9.20 -22.83 2.32
C ALA A 189 -8.43 -23.32 1.08
N THR A 190 -9.01 -23.17 -0.12
CA THR A 190 -8.38 -23.57 -1.38
C THR A 190 -7.14 -22.74 -1.74
N ARG A 191 -6.90 -21.62 -1.06
CA ARG A 191 -5.75 -20.75 -1.29
C ARG A 191 -4.60 -20.96 -0.29
N ILE A 192 -4.79 -21.80 0.73
CA ILE A 192 -3.78 -22.10 1.75
C ILE A 192 -3.58 -23.61 1.83
N HIS A 193 -2.44 -24.07 1.34
CA HIS A 193 -2.09 -25.47 1.23
C HIS A 193 -1.10 -25.87 2.31
N ILE A 194 -1.32 -27.03 2.93
CA ILE A 194 -0.37 -27.59 3.90
C ILE A 194 0.47 -28.61 3.16
N LYS A 195 1.79 -28.47 3.26
CA LYS A 195 2.71 -29.41 2.61
C LYS A 195 2.81 -30.69 3.40
N ASP A 196 2.90 -31.79 2.66
CA ASP A 196 3.09 -33.10 3.23
C ASP A 196 4.48 -33.15 3.90
N PRO A 197 4.59 -33.41 5.22
CA PRO A 197 5.88 -33.50 5.89
C PRO A 197 6.77 -34.62 5.33
N MET A 198 6.23 -35.57 4.54
CA MET A 198 7.03 -36.58 3.84
C MET A 198 7.73 -36.03 2.58
N SER A 199 7.35 -34.85 2.08
CA SER A 199 7.93 -34.27 0.87
C SER A 199 9.14 -33.37 1.14
N TYR A 200 9.52 -33.16 2.40
CA TYR A 200 10.66 -32.33 2.81
C TYR A 200 11.20 -32.80 4.17
N ASP A 201 12.37 -32.32 4.57
CA ASP A 201 12.90 -32.58 5.92
C ASP A 201 12.31 -31.58 6.93
N ALA A 202 11.31 -32.02 7.69
CA ALA A 202 10.63 -31.23 8.71
C ALA A 202 11.48 -31.01 9.99
N SER A 203 12.59 -31.74 10.14
CA SER A 203 13.56 -31.56 11.23
C SER A 203 14.76 -30.69 10.85
N ARG A 204 14.80 -30.22 9.61
CA ARG A 204 15.92 -29.44 9.08
C ARG A 204 16.16 -28.20 9.95
N PRO A 205 17.40 -28.02 10.46
CA PRO A 205 17.72 -26.83 11.22
C PRO A 205 17.71 -25.58 10.34
N ARG A 206 17.26 -24.46 10.92
CA ARG A 206 17.20 -23.15 10.25
C ARG A 206 18.50 -22.35 10.41
N ALA A 207 19.09 -22.40 11.60
CA ALA A 207 20.28 -21.63 11.94
C ALA A 207 21.47 -22.56 12.16
N GLY A 208 21.97 -23.26 11.14
CA GLY A 208 23.12 -24.16 11.24
C GLY A 208 22.90 -25.40 12.13
N LEU A 209 23.88 -26.31 12.19
CA LEU A 209 23.76 -27.51 13.03
C LEU A 209 23.95 -27.15 14.52
N PRO A 210 23.19 -27.77 15.45
CA PRO A 210 23.34 -27.52 16.90
C PRO A 210 24.77 -27.63 17.43
N GLU A 211 25.56 -28.55 16.89
CA GLU A 211 26.95 -28.82 17.24
C GLU A 211 27.96 -27.76 16.78
N GLU A 212 27.56 -26.87 15.87
CA GLU A 212 28.36 -25.74 15.39
C GLU A 212 28.21 -24.50 16.28
N HIS A 213 27.27 -24.53 17.22
CA HIS A 213 26.92 -23.38 18.07
C HIS A 213 27.67 -23.34 19.39
N GLN A 214 27.81 -22.12 19.91
CA GLN A 214 28.17 -21.94 21.31
C GLN A 214 27.04 -22.47 22.22
N PRO A 215 27.34 -23.01 23.42
CA PRO A 215 26.32 -23.58 24.30
C PRO A 215 25.14 -22.65 24.60
N GLU A 216 25.39 -21.34 24.71
CA GLU A 216 24.39 -20.29 24.91
C GLU A 216 23.48 -20.05 23.70
N ASP A 217 23.92 -20.41 22.49
CA ASP A 217 23.19 -20.20 21.24
C ASP A 217 22.30 -21.40 20.89
N VAL A 218 22.57 -22.58 21.45
CA VAL A 218 21.79 -23.81 21.20
C VAL A 218 20.29 -23.60 21.47
N PRO A 219 19.85 -23.05 22.62
CA PRO A 219 18.42 -22.80 22.85
C PRO A 219 17.79 -21.83 21.85
N ARG A 220 18.55 -20.84 21.36
CA ARG A 220 18.09 -19.85 20.37
C ARG A 220 17.93 -20.48 18.99
N SER A 221 18.89 -21.31 18.58
CA SER A 221 18.82 -22.07 17.32
C SER A 221 17.65 -23.06 17.32
N MET A 222 17.47 -23.82 18.41
CA MET A 222 16.31 -24.73 18.57
C MET A 222 14.98 -23.98 18.46
N ALA A 223 14.90 -22.74 18.97
CA ALA A 223 13.70 -21.92 18.85
C ALA A 223 13.35 -21.52 17.42
N GLU A 224 14.33 -21.38 16.54
CA GLU A 224 14.09 -21.10 15.12
C GLU A 224 13.68 -22.34 14.33
N ASN A 225 13.96 -23.54 14.84
CA ASN A 225 13.56 -24.79 14.20
C ASN A 225 12.06 -25.08 14.36
N ARG A 226 11.45 -24.64 15.47
CA ARG A 226 10.03 -24.79 15.77
C ARG A 226 9.20 -23.73 15.05
N ARG A 227 8.95 -23.94 13.75
CA ARG A 227 8.34 -22.92 12.90
C ARG A 227 7.32 -23.44 11.89
N VAL A 228 6.55 -22.53 11.32
CA VAL A 228 5.84 -22.69 10.05
C VAL A 228 6.35 -21.62 9.09
N GLN A 229 6.83 -22.02 7.92
CA GLN A 229 7.31 -21.12 6.88
C GLN A 229 6.29 -21.06 5.73
N MET A 230 6.08 -19.85 5.21
CA MET A 230 5.15 -19.59 4.11
C MET A 230 5.93 -19.46 2.79
N VAL A 231 5.40 -20.05 1.71
CA VAL A 231 5.92 -19.90 0.35
C VAL A 231 4.77 -19.57 -0.58
N THR A 232 4.96 -18.61 -1.48
CA THR A 232 3.93 -18.16 -2.42
C THR A 232 3.97 -18.92 -3.74
N ARG A 233 2.81 -19.07 -4.36
CA ARG A 233 2.62 -19.50 -5.75
C ARG A 233 1.66 -18.56 -6.45
N VAL A 234 1.86 -18.33 -7.74
CA VAL A 234 0.94 -17.55 -8.57
C VAL A 234 0.18 -18.50 -9.48
N LYS A 235 -1.14 -18.46 -9.39
CA LYS A 235 -2.03 -19.37 -10.13
C LYS A 235 -1.80 -19.26 -11.64
N GLY A 236 -1.55 -20.38 -12.29
CA GLY A 236 -1.25 -20.47 -13.73
C GLY A 236 0.21 -20.15 -14.10
N PHE A 237 1.06 -19.91 -13.11
CA PHE A 237 2.49 -19.63 -13.28
C PHE A 237 3.39 -20.45 -12.33
N GLU A 238 2.84 -21.50 -11.69
CA GLU A 238 3.50 -22.28 -10.65
C GLU A 238 4.82 -22.90 -11.13
N ASP A 239 4.82 -23.45 -12.35
CA ASP A 239 5.98 -24.08 -13.00
C ASP A 239 6.53 -23.24 -14.15
N TRP A 240 6.05 -22.01 -14.32
CA TRP A 240 6.43 -21.16 -15.45
C TRP A 240 7.74 -20.43 -15.17
N LYS A 241 8.83 -20.99 -15.71
CA LYS A 241 10.20 -20.47 -15.55
C LYS A 241 10.97 -20.43 -16.87
N PRO A 242 10.59 -19.55 -17.82
CA PRO A 242 11.29 -19.47 -19.09
C PRO A 242 12.75 -19.07 -18.89
N VAL A 243 13.62 -19.65 -19.72
CA VAL A 243 15.07 -19.40 -19.72
C VAL A 243 15.47 -18.83 -21.07
N ILE A 244 16.11 -17.67 -21.07
CA ILE A 244 16.67 -17.04 -22.26
C ILE A 244 18.18 -17.26 -22.27
N TYR A 245 18.69 -17.98 -23.25
CA TYR A 245 20.12 -18.23 -23.38
C TYR A 245 20.83 -17.17 -24.21
N PHE A 246 22.09 -16.94 -23.85
CA PHE A 246 23.00 -15.99 -24.51
C PHE A 246 24.23 -16.71 -25.04
N ASP A 247 24.87 -16.07 -26.01
CA ASP A 247 26.20 -16.43 -26.46
C ASP A 247 27.27 -15.89 -25.50
N LYS A 248 28.44 -16.53 -25.53
CA LYS A 248 29.54 -16.19 -24.63
C LYS A 248 29.97 -14.72 -24.79
N GLY A 249 30.00 -13.98 -23.69
CA GLY A 249 30.39 -12.58 -23.61
C GLY A 249 29.35 -11.61 -24.17
N SER A 250 28.14 -12.07 -24.52
CA SER A 250 27.10 -11.24 -25.12
C SER A 250 25.91 -11.02 -24.18
N ASP A 251 25.33 -9.82 -24.24
CA ASP A 251 24.05 -9.41 -23.67
C ASP A 251 22.93 -9.32 -24.74
N ARG A 252 23.22 -9.70 -25.99
CA ARG A 252 22.26 -9.59 -27.09
C ARG A 252 21.15 -10.64 -26.95
N VAL A 253 19.91 -10.16 -26.88
CA VAL A 253 18.71 -11.01 -26.86
C VAL A 253 18.34 -11.41 -28.29
N ASP A 254 18.11 -12.71 -28.52
CA ASP A 254 17.52 -13.24 -29.74
C ASP A 254 15.98 -13.18 -29.65
N ASP A 255 15.32 -12.58 -30.65
CA ASP A 255 13.86 -12.40 -30.67
C ASP A 255 13.09 -13.72 -30.71
N ALA A 256 13.72 -14.79 -31.23
CA ALA A 256 13.13 -16.13 -31.24
C ALA A 256 13.05 -16.74 -29.84
N SER A 257 14.00 -16.42 -28.96
CA SER A 257 14.03 -16.87 -27.56
C SER A 257 12.91 -16.24 -26.71
N LEU A 258 12.20 -15.23 -27.23
CA LEU A 258 11.10 -14.54 -26.55
C LEU A 258 9.71 -15.08 -26.92
N ASN A 259 9.61 -16.13 -27.74
CA ASN A 259 8.32 -16.64 -28.23
C ASN A 259 7.39 -17.10 -27.10
N GLU A 260 7.93 -17.70 -26.05
CA GLU A 260 7.13 -18.10 -24.88
C GLU A 260 6.56 -16.89 -24.13
N LEU A 261 7.38 -15.85 -23.93
CA LEU A 261 6.93 -14.60 -23.30
C LEU A 261 5.84 -13.91 -24.12
N LYS A 262 6.01 -13.88 -25.45
CA LYS A 262 5.00 -13.34 -26.38
C LYS A 262 3.69 -14.11 -26.28
N ALA A 263 3.75 -15.44 -26.19
CA ALA A 263 2.57 -16.30 -26.07
C ALA A 263 1.82 -16.10 -24.75
N ARG A 264 2.51 -15.75 -23.66
CA ARG A 264 1.92 -15.52 -22.32
C ARG A 264 1.63 -14.06 -22.00
N ALA A 265 1.90 -13.12 -22.93
CA ALA A 265 1.81 -11.68 -22.67
C ALA A 265 0.46 -11.24 -22.10
N SER A 266 -0.66 -11.76 -22.62
CA SER A 266 -2.01 -11.45 -22.12
C SER A 266 -2.22 -11.92 -20.68
N ASP A 267 -1.74 -13.11 -20.35
CA ASP A 267 -1.91 -13.71 -19.02
C ASP A 267 -1.07 -12.96 -18.00
N ILE A 268 0.16 -12.59 -18.37
CA ILE A 268 1.07 -11.77 -17.56
C ILE A 268 0.40 -10.42 -17.24
N ARG A 269 -0.19 -9.76 -18.23
CA ARG A 269 -0.88 -8.49 -18.00
C ARG A 269 -2.04 -8.66 -17.02
N ALA A 270 -2.89 -9.66 -17.27
CA ALA A 270 -4.09 -9.90 -16.48
C ALA A 270 -3.76 -10.27 -15.02
N VAL A 271 -2.72 -11.07 -14.78
CA VAL A 271 -2.32 -11.45 -13.41
C VAL A 271 -1.70 -10.27 -12.66
N MET A 272 -0.86 -9.47 -13.30
CA MET A 272 -0.27 -8.29 -12.65
C MET A 272 -1.34 -7.21 -12.36
N GLU A 273 -2.34 -7.04 -13.21
CA GLU A 273 -3.44 -6.08 -12.99
C GLU A 273 -4.32 -6.45 -11.80
N ARG A 274 -4.64 -7.73 -11.62
CA ARG A 274 -5.52 -8.19 -10.53
C ARG A 274 -4.83 -8.32 -9.18
N ASN A 275 -3.49 -8.36 -9.16
CA ASN A 275 -2.73 -8.68 -7.95
C ASN A 275 -1.64 -7.62 -7.73
N PRO A 276 -1.80 -6.67 -6.79
CA PRO A 276 -0.82 -5.62 -6.52
C PRO A 276 0.55 -6.17 -6.06
N GLU A 277 0.59 -7.36 -5.48
CA GLU A 277 1.79 -7.99 -4.91
C GLU A 277 2.49 -8.98 -5.84
N VAL A 278 1.94 -9.25 -7.02
CA VAL A 278 2.66 -10.04 -8.02
C VAL A 278 3.82 -9.22 -8.59
N ILE A 279 4.98 -9.88 -8.65
CA ILE A 279 6.22 -9.34 -9.18
C ILE A 279 6.70 -10.20 -10.35
N PHE A 280 7.52 -9.58 -11.19
CA PHE A 280 8.19 -10.24 -12.29
C PHE A 280 9.69 -10.09 -12.10
N GLN A 281 10.41 -11.21 -12.06
CA GLN A 281 11.85 -11.24 -11.82
C GLN A 281 12.59 -11.79 -13.04
N MET A 282 13.73 -11.16 -13.34
CA MET A 282 14.65 -11.56 -14.40
C MET A 282 16.05 -11.63 -13.78
N GLU A 283 16.53 -12.84 -13.56
CA GLU A 283 17.85 -13.07 -12.98
C GLU A 283 18.84 -13.49 -14.06
N GLY A 284 19.86 -12.68 -14.30
CA GLY A 284 20.89 -12.95 -15.28
C GLY A 284 22.06 -13.72 -14.68
N PHE A 285 22.63 -14.62 -15.47
CA PHE A 285 23.73 -15.48 -15.09
C PHE A 285 24.88 -15.40 -16.10
N CYS A 286 26.08 -15.67 -15.60
CA CYS A 286 27.30 -15.82 -16.38
C CYS A 286 27.93 -17.19 -16.13
N THR A 287 28.78 -17.62 -17.06
CA THR A 287 29.62 -18.79 -16.91
C THR A 287 30.93 -18.43 -16.21
N GLU A 288 31.57 -19.41 -15.57
CA GLU A 288 32.89 -19.23 -14.94
C GLU A 288 33.94 -18.70 -15.95
N ALA A 289 33.87 -19.16 -17.20
CA ALA A 289 34.78 -18.74 -18.27
C ALA A 289 34.58 -17.29 -18.75
N GLU A 290 33.49 -16.63 -18.36
CA GLU A 290 33.23 -15.21 -18.61
C GLU A 290 33.69 -14.34 -17.43
N ALA A 291 34.01 -14.95 -16.29
CA ALA A 291 34.38 -14.28 -15.04
C ALA A 291 35.83 -13.77 -15.01
N THR A 292 36.24 -12.98 -16.01
CA THR A 292 37.63 -12.48 -16.12
C THR A 292 38.01 -11.45 -15.04
N SER A 293 37.03 -10.82 -14.38
CA SER A 293 37.20 -10.00 -13.17
C SER A 293 35.85 -9.84 -12.46
N GLN A 294 35.85 -9.66 -11.13
CA GLN A 294 34.62 -9.62 -10.35
C GLN A 294 33.62 -8.56 -10.84
N SER A 295 34.12 -7.37 -11.17
CA SER A 295 33.34 -6.26 -11.71
C SER A 295 32.76 -6.54 -13.10
N LYS A 296 33.48 -7.26 -13.97
CA LYS A 296 33.07 -7.45 -15.37
C LYS A 296 31.98 -8.50 -15.54
N TRP A 297 31.96 -9.54 -14.70
CA TRP A 297 30.95 -10.61 -14.82
C TRP A 297 29.62 -10.24 -14.19
N VAL A 298 29.65 -9.54 -13.05
CA VAL A 298 28.42 -9.05 -12.44
C VAL A 298 27.73 -8.05 -13.38
N ASN A 299 28.50 -7.16 -14.02
CA ASN A 299 27.97 -6.26 -15.03
C ASN A 299 27.33 -7.02 -16.21
N LEU A 300 28.00 -8.03 -16.78
CA LEU A 300 27.43 -8.81 -17.89
C LEU A 300 26.14 -9.55 -17.50
N SER A 301 26.09 -10.13 -16.30
CA SER A 301 24.89 -10.81 -15.80
C SER A 301 23.72 -9.84 -15.65
N PHE A 302 23.99 -8.65 -15.12
CA PHE A 302 23.02 -7.58 -14.94
C PHE A 302 22.56 -7.01 -16.30
N ASP A 303 23.48 -6.79 -17.22
CA ASP A 303 23.22 -6.31 -18.58
C ASP A 303 22.27 -7.27 -19.31
N ARG A 304 22.51 -8.58 -19.23
CA ARG A 304 21.60 -9.60 -19.79
C ARG A 304 20.17 -9.47 -19.24
N ALA A 305 20.02 -9.42 -17.93
CA ALA A 305 18.72 -9.26 -17.28
C ALA A 305 18.03 -7.95 -17.71
N PHE A 306 18.81 -6.87 -17.80
CA PHE A 306 18.33 -5.58 -18.26
C PHE A 306 17.83 -5.61 -19.71
N ARG A 307 18.60 -6.21 -20.64
CA ARG A 307 18.20 -6.32 -22.05
C ARG A 307 16.91 -7.13 -22.21
N VAL A 308 16.74 -8.18 -21.42
CA VAL A 308 15.48 -8.94 -21.37
C VAL A 308 14.33 -8.07 -20.88
N LYS A 309 14.52 -7.28 -19.82
CA LYS A 309 13.51 -6.33 -19.32
C LYS A 309 13.10 -5.32 -20.39
N GLN A 310 14.04 -4.78 -21.18
CA GLN A 310 13.71 -3.87 -22.29
C GLN A 310 12.83 -4.56 -23.34
N LYS A 311 13.24 -5.75 -23.79
CA LYS A 311 12.48 -6.53 -24.78
C LYS A 311 11.12 -6.96 -24.28
N MET A 312 11.01 -7.30 -23.00
CA MET A 312 9.73 -7.56 -22.38
C MET A 312 8.84 -6.32 -22.36
N GLY A 313 9.41 -5.14 -22.11
CA GLY A 313 8.69 -3.88 -22.22
C GLY A 313 8.10 -3.64 -23.61
N GLU A 314 8.85 -3.97 -24.67
CA GLU A 314 8.35 -3.94 -26.05
C GLU A 314 7.16 -4.91 -26.27
N ILE A 315 7.19 -6.09 -25.64
CA ILE A 315 6.13 -7.12 -25.75
C ILE A 315 4.87 -6.71 -24.95
N LEU A 316 5.06 -6.20 -23.74
CA LEU A 316 3.97 -5.85 -22.83
C LEU A 316 3.41 -4.44 -23.07
N GLY A 317 4.09 -3.62 -23.86
CA GLY A 317 3.66 -2.26 -24.20
C GLY A 317 4.13 -1.21 -23.19
N GLU A 318 4.32 0.03 -23.67
CA GLU A 318 4.86 1.12 -22.87
C GLU A 318 3.98 1.46 -21.66
N ASP A 319 2.67 1.55 -21.84
CA ASP A 319 1.71 1.82 -20.76
C ASP A 319 1.83 0.81 -19.61
N PHE A 320 2.05 -0.47 -19.96
CA PHE A 320 2.24 -1.53 -18.98
C PHE A 320 3.52 -1.32 -18.17
N VAL A 321 4.63 -1.03 -18.85
CA VAL A 321 5.91 -0.77 -18.20
C VAL A 321 5.84 0.48 -17.32
N GLN A 322 5.16 1.53 -17.76
CA GLN A 322 4.96 2.74 -16.96
C GLN A 322 4.16 2.42 -15.69
N LYS A 323 3.05 1.70 -15.82
CA LYS A 323 2.18 1.35 -14.69
C LYS A 323 2.84 0.39 -13.72
N PHE A 324 3.63 -0.57 -14.21
CA PHE A 324 4.11 -1.70 -13.41
C PHE A 324 5.63 -1.78 -13.27
N GLY A 325 6.38 -0.80 -13.75
CA GLY A 325 7.85 -0.80 -13.73
C GLY A 325 8.44 -1.02 -12.33
N ARG A 326 7.74 -0.60 -11.26
CA ARG A 326 8.09 -0.86 -9.85
C ARG A 326 7.85 -2.31 -9.38
N ARG A 327 7.43 -3.20 -10.28
CA ARG A 327 7.19 -4.63 -10.06
C ARG A 327 7.85 -5.52 -11.12
N LEU A 328 8.66 -4.92 -11.99
CA LEU A 328 9.47 -5.60 -13.00
C LEU A 328 10.93 -5.50 -12.58
N PHE A 329 11.43 -6.49 -11.88
CA PHE A 329 12.76 -6.46 -11.30
C PHE A 329 13.77 -7.26 -12.12
N ILE A 330 15.00 -6.75 -12.16
CA ILE A 330 16.16 -7.45 -12.72
C ILE A 330 17.12 -7.74 -11.58
N LYS A 331 17.91 -8.80 -11.69
CA LYS A 331 19.03 -9.11 -10.80
C LYS A 331 20.17 -9.67 -11.65
N GLY A 332 21.40 -9.29 -11.36
CA GLY A 332 22.58 -10.03 -11.83
C GLY A 332 22.98 -11.02 -10.74
N ASN A 333 23.03 -12.31 -11.04
CA ASN A 333 23.45 -13.31 -10.07
C ASN A 333 24.93 -13.06 -9.71
N THR A 334 25.23 -12.94 -8.42
CA THR A 334 26.59 -12.69 -7.90
C THR A 334 27.15 -13.85 -7.11
N ASP A 335 26.41 -14.95 -7.01
CA ASP A 335 26.64 -16.00 -6.04
C ASP A 335 27.02 -17.33 -6.72
N GLU A 336 26.49 -17.60 -7.92
CA GLU A 336 26.65 -18.86 -8.64
C GLU A 336 26.94 -18.66 -10.13
N TYR A 337 27.69 -19.60 -10.72
CA TYR A 337 27.90 -19.68 -12.16
C TYR A 337 26.89 -20.62 -12.82
N ALA A 338 26.40 -20.23 -13.99
CA ALA A 338 25.64 -21.12 -14.86
C ALA A 338 26.55 -21.88 -15.83
N ASP A 339 26.02 -22.98 -16.37
CA ASP A 339 26.61 -23.75 -17.46
C ASP A 339 26.68 -22.95 -18.78
N ARG A 340 25.68 -22.10 -19.00
CA ARG A 340 25.59 -21.16 -20.12
C ARG A 340 25.09 -19.81 -19.63
N GLY A 341 25.56 -18.74 -20.25
CA GLY A 341 24.99 -17.41 -20.04
C GLY A 341 23.48 -17.43 -20.29
N ARG A 342 22.69 -17.05 -19.30
CA ARG A 342 21.23 -17.15 -19.37
C ARG A 342 20.54 -16.09 -18.50
N VAL A 343 19.26 -15.88 -18.74
CA VAL A 343 18.36 -15.16 -17.85
C VAL A 343 17.21 -16.09 -17.49
N ASP A 344 17.03 -16.32 -16.20
CA ASP A 344 15.92 -17.07 -15.65
C ASP A 344 14.80 -16.09 -15.30
N ILE A 345 13.59 -16.38 -15.76
CA ILE A 345 12.42 -15.50 -15.61
C ILE A 345 11.41 -16.18 -14.70
N LYS A 346 10.82 -15.41 -13.77
CA LYS A 346 9.81 -15.91 -12.84
C LYS A 346 8.72 -14.85 -12.59
N ILE A 347 7.48 -15.30 -12.51
CA ILE A 347 6.39 -14.56 -11.86
C ILE A 347 6.24 -15.10 -10.44
N ASP A 348 6.22 -14.20 -9.46
CA ASP A 348 6.15 -14.57 -8.06
C ASP A 348 5.12 -13.72 -7.30
N GLY A 349 4.55 -14.29 -6.25
CA GLY A 349 3.75 -13.63 -5.24
C GLY A 349 4.55 -13.21 -4.01
N GLU A 350 5.87 -13.36 -3.98
CA GLU A 350 6.73 -13.08 -2.81
C GLU A 350 6.56 -11.65 -2.25
N GLY A 351 6.18 -10.67 -3.07
CA GLY A 351 5.84 -9.32 -2.58
C GLY A 351 4.76 -9.35 -1.49
N LEU A 352 3.85 -10.33 -1.53
CA LEU A 352 2.80 -10.50 -0.55
C LEU A 352 3.36 -10.76 0.85
N ILE A 353 4.36 -11.62 0.95
CA ILE A 353 4.90 -12.12 2.22
C ILE A 353 6.19 -11.44 2.65
N TYR A 354 6.90 -10.77 1.74
CA TYR A 354 8.20 -10.13 2.03
C TYR A 354 8.24 -8.62 1.86
N ARG A 355 7.24 -7.96 1.23
CA ARG A 355 7.25 -6.50 1.12
C ARG A 355 7.20 -5.87 2.52
N PRO A 356 8.17 -5.04 2.91
CA PRO A 356 8.11 -4.32 4.17
C PRO A 356 6.94 -3.34 4.21
N LEU A 357 6.45 -3.04 5.40
CA LEU A 357 5.42 -2.03 5.61
C LEU A 357 6.08 -0.67 5.63
N GLU A 358 5.64 0.21 4.74
CA GLU A 358 6.07 1.60 4.77
C GLU A 358 5.46 2.26 6.02
N GLY A 359 6.31 2.71 6.94
CA GLY A 359 5.85 3.50 8.08
C GLY A 359 5.27 4.85 7.65
N ARG A 360 4.40 5.43 8.47
CA ARG A 360 4.02 6.84 8.31
C ARG A 360 5.20 7.73 8.72
N MET A 361 5.35 8.87 8.06
CA MET A 361 6.30 9.89 8.52
C MET A 361 5.86 10.39 9.89
N ALA A 362 6.68 10.15 10.91
CA ALA A 362 6.44 10.55 12.28
C ALA A 362 7.29 11.77 12.67
N ALA A 363 6.69 12.77 13.30
CA ALA A 363 7.45 13.89 13.87
C ALA A 363 8.12 13.44 15.19
N LYS A 364 9.42 13.13 15.15
CA LYS A 364 10.22 12.70 16.33
C LYS A 364 10.53 13.86 17.28
N GLY A 365 10.63 15.08 16.75
CA GLY A 365 10.83 16.28 17.55
C GLY A 365 10.59 17.53 16.73
N TYR A 366 9.95 18.53 17.32
CA TYR A 366 9.65 19.80 16.67
C TYR A 366 9.58 20.97 17.65
N GLU A 367 9.84 22.17 17.15
CA GLU A 367 9.69 23.42 17.88
C GLU A 367 8.64 24.29 17.17
N LEU A 368 7.49 24.51 17.80
CA LEU A 368 6.49 25.46 17.30
C LEU A 368 6.90 26.89 17.66
N ASN A 369 6.60 27.84 16.77
CA ASN A 369 6.85 29.26 17.06
C ASN A 369 5.96 29.78 18.20
N GLN A 370 4.73 29.26 18.33
CA GLN A 370 3.74 29.52 19.39
C GLN A 370 2.82 28.30 19.59
N GLU A 371 2.08 28.20 20.70
CA GLU A 371 0.97 27.24 20.82
C GLU A 371 -0.11 27.57 19.79
N GLN A 372 -0.13 26.84 18.69
CA GLN A 372 -1.07 27.04 17.59
C GLN A 372 -2.16 25.98 17.65
N ALA A 373 -3.16 26.15 18.53
CA ALA A 373 -4.41 25.40 18.40
C ALA A 373 -5.21 26.00 17.22
N ASN A 374 -5.73 25.17 16.33
CA ASN A 374 -6.54 25.58 15.19
C ASN A 374 -8.01 25.23 15.42
N PHE A 375 -8.89 25.89 14.68
CA PHE A 375 -10.32 25.64 14.71
C PHE A 375 -10.83 25.57 13.28
N VAL A 376 -11.65 24.58 12.95
CA VAL A 376 -12.25 24.40 11.63
C VAL A 376 -13.67 24.92 11.67
N HIS A 377 -13.95 25.97 10.91
CA HIS A 377 -15.30 26.51 10.71
C HIS A 377 -16.07 25.72 9.69
N ILE A 378 -17.34 25.46 9.99
CA ILE A 378 -18.24 24.68 9.17
C ILE A 378 -19.55 25.45 9.01
N THR A 379 -20.04 25.54 7.78
CA THR A 379 -21.40 26.00 7.50
C THR A 379 -22.16 24.90 6.77
N SER A 380 -23.46 24.78 7.06
CA SER A 380 -24.33 23.84 6.35
C SER A 380 -25.75 24.38 6.24
N ASP A 381 -26.40 24.07 5.13
CA ASP A 381 -27.81 24.33 4.84
C ASP A 381 -28.41 23.05 4.22
N VAL A 382 -29.29 22.38 4.97
CA VAL A 382 -29.81 21.04 4.65
C VAL A 382 -31.30 20.98 5.00
N GLU A 383 -32.13 21.37 4.05
CA GLU A 383 -33.59 21.53 4.25
C GLU A 383 -34.29 20.20 4.57
N ALA A 384 -33.92 19.12 3.88
CA ALA A 384 -34.46 17.77 4.11
C ALA A 384 -34.03 17.15 5.46
N GLY A 385 -33.17 17.85 6.21
CA GLY A 385 -32.53 17.35 7.40
C GLY A 385 -31.38 16.40 7.08
N VAL A 386 -30.37 16.42 7.94
CA VAL A 386 -29.16 15.61 7.81
C VAL A 386 -29.42 14.19 8.31
N ASP A 387 -29.05 13.22 7.50
CA ASP A 387 -28.92 11.81 7.91
C ASP A 387 -27.56 11.62 8.57
N THR A 388 -26.47 11.84 7.83
CA THR A 388 -25.10 11.71 8.32
C THR A 388 -24.22 12.87 7.87
N TYR A 389 -23.21 13.21 8.67
CA TYR A 389 -22.15 14.13 8.27
C TYR A 389 -20.78 13.62 8.74
N THR A 390 -19.74 14.02 8.01
CA THR A 390 -18.33 13.82 8.37
C THR A 390 -17.54 15.08 8.05
N VAL A 391 -16.70 15.50 8.99
CA VAL A 391 -15.71 16.57 8.84
C VAL A 391 -14.34 15.96 9.12
N SER A 392 -13.46 16.02 8.15
CA SER A 392 -12.15 15.39 8.23
C SER A 392 -11.06 16.27 7.64
N ILE A 393 -9.83 16.06 8.09
CA ILE A 393 -8.63 16.48 7.37
C ILE A 393 -8.26 15.33 6.42
N VAL A 394 -8.00 15.65 5.16
CA VAL A 394 -7.59 14.69 4.13
C VAL A 394 -6.30 15.14 3.45
N ASP A 395 -5.52 14.20 2.93
CA ASP A 395 -4.38 14.49 2.05
C ASP A 395 -4.84 14.88 0.63
N ALA A 396 -3.89 15.17 -0.27
CA ALA A 396 -4.15 15.51 -1.67
C ALA A 396 -4.84 14.40 -2.47
N GLU A 397 -4.66 13.13 -2.07
CA GLU A 397 -5.31 11.96 -2.66
C GLU A 397 -6.72 11.72 -2.08
N GLY A 398 -7.12 12.48 -1.06
CA GLY A 398 -8.40 12.37 -0.38
C GLY A 398 -8.46 11.29 0.70
N ASN A 399 -7.32 10.72 1.11
CA ASN A 399 -7.27 9.79 2.24
C ASN A 399 -7.43 10.56 3.56
N PRO A 400 -8.18 10.02 4.53
CA PRO A 400 -8.37 10.68 5.82
C PRO A 400 -7.08 10.70 6.64
N PHE A 401 -6.64 11.90 7.02
CA PHE A 401 -5.60 12.15 8.01
C PHE A 401 -6.20 12.14 9.43
N ARG A 402 -7.35 12.81 9.62
CA ARG A 402 -8.06 12.85 10.90
C ARG A 402 -9.56 13.08 10.71
N VAL A 403 -10.40 12.47 11.54
CA VAL A 403 -11.83 12.79 11.58
C VAL A 403 -12.08 13.73 12.75
N LEU A 404 -12.42 14.98 12.46
CA LEU A 404 -12.66 16.00 13.48
C LEU A 404 -14.05 15.88 14.10
N ALA A 405 -15.04 15.52 13.29
CA ALA A 405 -16.40 15.28 13.74
C ALA A 405 -17.14 14.36 12.77
N ALA A 406 -17.90 13.40 13.28
CA ALA A 406 -18.82 12.59 12.50
C ALA A 406 -20.08 12.30 13.31
N GLY A 407 -21.24 12.30 12.68
CA GLY A 407 -22.50 12.16 13.41
C GLY A 407 -23.74 12.15 12.53
N HIS A 408 -24.90 12.21 13.19
CA HIS A 408 -26.22 12.28 12.57
C HIS A 408 -26.94 13.55 13.03
N GLY A 409 -27.85 14.08 12.22
CA GLY A 409 -28.59 15.30 12.55
C GLY A 409 -27.71 16.55 12.43
N SER A 410 -27.76 17.45 13.42
CA SER A 410 -27.15 18.78 13.30
C SER A 410 -25.63 18.74 13.08
N VAL A 411 -25.17 19.34 11.99
CA VAL A 411 -23.74 19.56 11.71
C VAL A 411 -23.21 20.61 12.69
N PRO A 412 -22.05 20.38 13.34
CA PRO A 412 -21.45 21.36 14.24
C PRO A 412 -20.99 22.61 13.46
N GLU A 413 -21.00 23.78 14.10
CA GLU A 413 -20.50 25.04 13.51
C GLU A 413 -18.97 25.07 13.41
N GLY A 414 -18.29 24.17 14.11
CA GLY A 414 -16.86 23.98 13.98
C GLY A 414 -16.30 22.85 14.83
N ALA A 415 -15.02 22.55 14.63
CA ALA A 415 -14.29 21.51 15.36
C ALA A 415 -12.86 21.96 15.67
N PRO A 416 -12.36 21.76 16.91
CA PRO A 416 -10.97 22.06 17.25
C PRO A 416 -10.02 21.06 16.58
N TRP A 417 -8.83 21.53 16.21
CA TRP A 417 -7.78 20.69 15.67
C TRP A 417 -6.40 21.20 16.12
N ASP A 418 -5.55 20.29 16.57
CA ASP A 418 -4.22 20.57 17.10
C ASP A 418 -3.10 20.22 16.10
N TRP A 419 -3.43 20.14 14.81
CA TRP A 419 -2.53 19.78 13.71
C TRP A 419 -2.05 18.34 13.71
N LYS A 420 -2.61 17.48 14.57
CA LYS A 420 -2.21 16.08 14.67
C LYS A 420 -3.24 15.14 14.06
N ASP A 421 -2.84 13.91 13.77
CA ASP A 421 -3.75 12.80 13.47
C ASP A 421 -4.36 12.21 14.75
N GLU A 422 -5.05 11.07 14.64
CA GLU A 422 -5.66 10.36 15.78
C GLU A 422 -4.63 9.77 16.76
N ASP A 423 -3.41 9.47 16.28
CA ASP A 423 -2.35 8.85 17.07
C ASP A 423 -1.44 9.90 17.76
N GLY A 424 -1.63 11.19 17.42
CA GLY A 424 -0.89 12.32 17.95
C GLY A 424 0.27 12.78 17.06
N ASN A 425 0.42 12.21 15.86
CA ASN A 425 1.46 12.58 14.92
C ASN A 425 1.16 13.92 14.24
N LEU A 426 2.15 14.80 14.17
CA LEU A 426 2.00 16.11 13.54
C LEU A 426 1.87 15.98 12.02
N ILE A 427 1.04 16.83 11.43
CA ILE A 427 0.90 17.02 9.98
C ILE A 427 2.27 17.10 9.26
N ASN A 428 2.42 16.39 8.14
CA ASN A 428 3.71 16.28 7.44
C ASN A 428 3.97 17.54 6.58
N PRO A 429 5.09 18.26 6.77
CA PRO A 429 5.40 19.44 5.96
C PRO A 429 5.75 19.17 4.50
N SER A 430 5.84 17.90 4.10
CA SER A 430 6.10 17.51 2.70
C SER A 430 4.82 17.10 1.96
N GLU A 431 3.65 17.20 2.59
CA GLU A 431 2.34 16.83 2.03
C GLU A 431 1.38 18.02 2.08
N GLU A 432 0.38 17.99 1.21
CA GLU A 432 -0.71 18.96 1.20
C GLU A 432 -1.95 18.35 1.87
N TYR A 433 -2.65 19.16 2.67
CA TYR A 433 -3.83 18.73 3.39
C TYR A 433 -5.00 19.68 3.16
N TYR A 434 -6.21 19.17 3.36
CA TYR A 434 -7.45 19.88 3.11
C TYR A 434 -8.48 19.53 4.19
N CYS A 435 -9.29 20.50 4.62
CA CYS A 435 -10.51 20.18 5.34
C CYS A 435 -11.56 19.70 4.33
N LYS A 436 -12.23 18.59 4.63
CA LYS A 436 -13.30 18.00 3.81
C LYS A 436 -14.58 17.91 4.65
N LEU A 437 -15.70 18.32 4.07
CA LEU A 437 -17.03 18.17 4.62
C LEU A 437 -17.85 17.27 3.70
N GLU A 438 -18.46 16.24 4.28
CA GLU A 438 -19.38 15.32 3.62
C GLU A 438 -20.71 15.31 4.36
N ILE A 439 -21.81 15.51 3.64
CA ILE A 439 -23.16 15.50 4.19
C ILE A 439 -24.03 14.57 3.34
N ARG A 440 -24.84 13.75 4.00
CA ARG A 440 -25.96 13.03 3.41
C ARG A 440 -27.25 13.50 4.08
N ASP A 441 -28.25 13.84 3.29
CA ASP A 441 -29.58 14.17 3.82
C ASP A 441 -30.48 12.93 3.99
N LYS A 442 -31.64 13.12 4.61
CA LYS A 442 -32.62 12.05 4.84
C LYS A 442 -33.29 11.50 3.58
N LEU A 443 -33.16 12.18 2.44
CA LEU A 443 -33.66 11.74 1.14
C LEU A 443 -32.58 10.99 0.34
N GLY A 444 -31.36 10.88 0.88
CA GLY A 444 -30.24 10.18 0.26
C GLY A 444 -29.39 11.05 -0.66
N GLN A 445 -29.62 12.36 -0.72
CA GLN A 445 -28.79 13.30 -1.47
C GLN A 445 -27.47 13.52 -0.73
N THR A 446 -26.39 13.72 -1.48
CA THR A 446 -25.03 13.88 -0.92
C THR A 446 -24.40 15.20 -1.35
N PHE A 447 -23.63 15.81 -0.45
CA PHE A 447 -22.83 17.00 -0.70
C PHE A 447 -21.40 16.80 -0.17
N THR A 448 -20.41 17.22 -0.96
CA THR A 448 -19.00 17.19 -0.58
C THR A 448 -18.32 18.48 -0.99
N THR A 449 -17.53 19.06 -0.09
CA THR A 449 -16.69 20.24 -0.38
C THR A 449 -15.36 20.15 0.36
N MET A 450 -14.35 20.85 -0.16
CA MET A 450 -13.01 20.94 0.43
C MET A 450 -12.59 22.40 0.64
N SER A 451 -11.70 22.65 1.59
CA SER A 451 -11.09 23.96 1.83
C SER A 451 -9.97 24.26 0.82
N GLU A 452 -9.40 25.47 0.93
CA GLU A 452 -8.08 25.75 0.38
C GLU A 452 -6.98 24.87 1.02
N PRO A 453 -5.81 24.69 0.37
CA PRO A 453 -4.73 23.89 0.90
C PRO A 453 -4.19 24.39 2.24
N ILE A 454 -3.96 23.45 3.14
CA ILE A 454 -3.32 23.65 4.44
C ILE A 454 -1.83 23.38 4.27
N ASN A 455 -1.01 24.38 4.58
CA ASN A 455 0.44 24.34 4.38
C ASN A 455 1.20 24.32 5.70
N VAL A 456 2.35 23.66 5.73
CA VAL A 456 3.26 23.70 6.87
C VAL A 456 4.57 24.35 6.43
N GLN A 457 4.94 25.46 7.06
CA GLN A 457 6.19 26.16 6.78
C GLN A 457 7.21 25.87 7.88
N VAL A 458 8.33 25.26 7.49
CA VAL A 458 9.50 25.12 8.37
C VAL A 458 10.43 26.30 8.14
N THR A 459 10.69 27.09 9.18
CA THR A 459 11.37 28.40 9.06
C THR A 459 12.87 28.35 9.23
N LYS A 460 13.43 27.38 9.98
CA LYS A 460 14.89 27.27 10.18
C LYS A 460 15.50 25.99 9.61
N ARG A 461 15.04 24.82 10.06
CA ARG A 461 15.70 23.55 9.71
C ARG A 461 14.72 22.38 9.70
N GLN A 462 14.80 21.56 8.66
CA GLN A 462 14.09 20.31 8.56
C GLN A 462 15.08 19.15 8.40
N GLN A 463 14.95 18.14 9.24
CA GLN A 463 15.71 16.90 9.17
C GLN A 463 14.75 15.76 8.84
N GLN A 464 15.09 14.94 7.86
CA GLN A 464 14.34 13.74 7.52
C GLN A 464 15.25 12.53 7.65
N LEU A 465 14.85 11.59 8.51
CA LEU A 465 15.44 10.27 8.63
C LEU A 465 14.50 9.27 7.99
N GLU A 466 14.98 8.51 7.02
CA GLU A 466 14.20 7.45 6.40
C GLU A 466 15.02 6.18 6.29
N THR A 467 14.52 5.10 6.89
CA THR A 467 15.19 3.79 6.89
C THR A 467 14.40 2.83 6.03
N LEU A 468 15.00 2.34 4.95
CA LEU A 468 14.42 1.31 4.09
C LEU A 468 15.13 -0.02 4.30
N VAL A 469 14.37 -1.11 4.38
CA VAL A 469 14.94 -2.46 4.43
C VAL A 469 15.34 -2.87 3.02
N ILE A 470 16.62 -3.11 2.77
CA ILE A 470 17.07 -3.59 1.45
C ILE A 470 16.73 -5.07 1.32
N VAL A 471 17.22 -5.86 2.27
CA VAL A 471 17.19 -7.33 2.17
C VAL A 471 17.33 -7.98 3.55
N GLU A 472 16.70 -9.15 3.71
CA GLU A 472 16.88 -10.07 4.82
C GLU A 472 17.65 -11.30 4.34
N PHE A 473 18.57 -11.79 5.16
CA PHE A 473 19.51 -12.87 4.83
C PHE A 473 19.23 -14.13 5.63
N SER A 474 19.48 -15.26 4.98
CA SER A 474 19.58 -16.55 5.66
C SER A 474 20.69 -16.53 6.71
N PHE A 475 20.60 -17.43 7.70
CA PHE A 475 21.59 -17.55 8.77
C PHE A 475 23.01 -17.81 8.23
N ASP A 476 24.02 -17.11 8.80
CA ASP A 476 25.46 -17.15 8.44
C ASP A 476 25.79 -17.04 6.93
N GLU A 477 24.85 -16.55 6.13
CA GLU A 477 24.99 -16.48 4.68
C GLU A 477 24.95 -15.04 4.16
N LYS A 478 25.40 -14.87 2.92
CA LYS A 478 25.22 -13.64 2.12
C LYS A 478 24.14 -13.80 1.05
N ILE A 479 23.32 -14.84 1.17
CA ILE A 479 22.22 -15.16 0.26
C ILE A 479 20.94 -14.69 0.95
N SER A 480 20.09 -13.97 0.21
CA SER A 480 18.83 -13.51 0.77
C SER A 480 17.87 -14.67 1.05
N GLU A 481 16.94 -14.45 1.98
CA GLU A 481 15.80 -15.34 2.17
C GLU A 481 14.80 -15.30 1.00
N SER A 482 14.86 -14.27 0.14
CA SER A 482 13.89 -14.04 -0.92
C SER A 482 14.50 -13.37 -2.15
N GLY A 483 14.19 -13.90 -3.33
CA GLY A 483 14.55 -13.26 -4.61
C GLY A 483 13.88 -11.90 -4.77
N PHE A 484 12.71 -11.69 -4.16
CA PHE A 484 12.04 -10.38 -4.12
C PHE A 484 12.84 -9.34 -3.36
N LEU A 485 13.38 -9.69 -2.19
CA LEU A 485 14.15 -8.75 -1.39
C LEU A 485 15.43 -8.32 -2.11
N GLU A 486 16.15 -9.23 -2.76
CA GLU A 486 17.33 -8.86 -3.57
C GLU A 486 16.98 -7.98 -4.77
N SER A 487 15.82 -8.24 -5.37
CA SER A 487 15.28 -7.45 -6.47
C SER A 487 14.81 -6.05 -6.05
N ARG A 488 14.53 -5.85 -4.76
CA ARG A 488 14.03 -4.59 -4.18
C ARG A 488 15.06 -3.47 -4.22
N VAL A 489 16.34 -3.78 -4.42
CA VAL A 489 17.40 -2.77 -4.55
C VAL A 489 17.07 -1.75 -5.66
N GLU A 490 16.34 -2.13 -6.71
CA GLU A 490 15.87 -1.16 -7.73
C GLU A 490 14.92 -0.10 -7.14
N TYR A 491 13.98 -0.50 -6.27
CA TYR A 491 13.09 0.42 -5.58
C TYR A 491 13.88 1.41 -4.72
N VAL A 492 14.83 0.87 -3.94
CA VAL A 492 15.74 1.68 -3.10
C VAL A 492 16.56 2.66 -3.94
N ALA A 493 17.07 2.24 -5.10
CA ALA A 493 17.83 3.09 -6.01
C ALA A 493 16.97 4.24 -6.57
N ARG A 494 15.70 3.98 -6.89
CA ARG A 494 14.77 5.03 -7.32
C ARG A 494 14.49 6.03 -6.20
N ARG A 495 14.21 5.55 -4.99
CA ARG A 495 14.05 6.41 -3.80
C ARG A 495 15.30 7.24 -3.51
N PHE A 496 16.48 6.64 -3.66
CA PHE A 496 17.76 7.35 -3.54
C PHE A 496 17.84 8.50 -4.55
N ILE A 497 17.55 8.25 -5.83
CA ILE A 497 17.58 9.27 -6.89
C ILE A 497 16.56 10.38 -6.61
N GLU A 498 15.32 10.03 -6.25
CA GLU A 498 14.28 10.98 -5.86
C GLU A 498 14.80 11.95 -4.79
N LYS A 499 15.31 11.42 -3.67
CA LYS A 499 15.90 12.23 -2.58
C LYS A 499 17.14 13.01 -2.99
N ALA A 500 17.99 12.43 -3.82
CA ALA A 500 19.20 13.06 -4.32
C ALA A 500 18.91 14.22 -5.30
N LEU A 501 17.73 14.25 -5.91
CA LEU A 501 17.27 15.37 -6.74
C LEU A 501 16.46 16.43 -5.97
N GLU A 502 15.88 16.07 -4.81
CA GLU A 502 15.17 17.03 -3.97
C GLU A 502 16.06 18.20 -3.51
N PRO A 503 15.52 19.44 -3.44
CA PRO A 503 16.22 20.59 -2.85
C PRO A 503 16.61 20.28 -1.39
N LYS A 504 17.90 20.40 -1.09
CA LYS A 504 18.47 20.06 0.23
C LYS A 504 19.84 20.70 0.42
N ILE A 505 20.26 20.79 1.68
CA ILE A 505 21.63 21.10 2.08
C ILE A 505 22.52 19.89 1.81
N ARG A 506 22.10 18.71 2.28
CA ARG A 506 22.88 17.47 2.18
C ARG A 506 21.99 16.25 2.30
N LEU A 507 22.36 15.18 1.59
CA LEU A 507 21.86 13.82 1.80
C LEU A 507 23.02 12.90 2.19
N THR A 508 22.89 12.21 3.32
CA THR A 508 23.81 11.14 3.72
C THR A 508 23.05 9.82 3.67
N ALA A 509 23.51 8.89 2.84
CA ALA A 509 22.94 7.56 2.73
C ALA A 509 23.94 6.52 3.26
N VAL A 510 23.53 5.73 4.25
CA VAL A 510 24.37 4.69 4.86
C VAL A 510 23.71 3.33 4.69
N VAL A 511 24.38 2.42 3.99
CA VAL A 511 23.98 1.01 3.88
C VAL A 511 24.52 0.26 5.08
N SER A 512 23.63 -0.18 5.96
CA SER A 512 23.96 -0.75 7.26
C SER A 512 23.63 -2.23 7.28
N GLY A 513 24.64 -3.08 7.48
CA GLY A 513 24.48 -4.53 7.60
C GLY A 513 24.44 -4.97 9.06
N HIS A 514 23.57 -5.92 9.36
CA HIS A 514 23.33 -6.44 10.70
C HIS A 514 23.39 -7.98 10.72
N THR A 515 23.61 -8.52 11.91
CA THR A 515 23.47 -9.95 12.22
C THR A 515 22.67 -10.10 13.50
N ASP A 516 22.21 -11.30 13.79
CA ASP A 516 21.69 -11.61 15.11
C ASP A 516 22.84 -11.91 16.10
N VAL A 517 22.43 -12.26 17.32
CA VAL A 517 23.30 -12.62 18.44
C VAL A 517 23.88 -14.05 18.34
N ILE A 518 23.42 -14.89 17.42
CA ILE A 518 23.89 -16.28 17.30
C ILE A 518 25.24 -16.29 16.58
N GLY A 519 26.21 -17.03 17.13
CA GLY A 519 27.53 -17.19 16.55
C GLY A 519 28.61 -16.28 17.13
N MET A 520 29.82 -16.37 16.58
CA MET A 520 30.99 -15.69 17.14
C MET A 520 30.97 -14.19 16.82
N ALA A 521 31.13 -13.32 17.83
CA ALA A 521 31.09 -11.86 17.66
C ALA A 521 32.01 -11.32 16.55
N HIS A 522 33.24 -11.84 16.42
CA HIS A 522 34.15 -11.46 15.33
C HIS A 522 33.61 -11.84 13.95
N ARG A 523 33.06 -13.05 13.81
CA ARG A 523 32.47 -13.55 12.57
C ARG A 523 31.24 -12.73 12.18
N ASN A 524 30.37 -12.45 13.15
CA ASN A 524 29.18 -11.61 12.97
C ASN A 524 29.55 -10.19 12.52
N ARG A 525 30.63 -9.64 13.08
CA ARG A 525 31.18 -8.36 12.63
C ARG A 525 31.63 -8.40 11.17
N GLU A 526 32.44 -9.38 10.78
CA GLU A 526 32.89 -9.53 9.39
C GLU A 526 31.73 -9.75 8.41
N LEU A 527 30.76 -10.59 8.80
CA LEU A 527 29.58 -10.90 8.01
C LEU A 527 28.71 -9.66 7.79
N SER A 528 28.45 -8.87 8.84
CA SER A 528 27.67 -7.63 8.74
C SER A 528 28.30 -6.61 7.78
N ILE A 529 29.62 -6.44 7.84
CA ILE A 529 30.37 -5.56 6.92
C ILE A 529 30.28 -6.09 5.49
N ALA A 530 30.42 -7.40 5.30
CA ALA A 530 30.40 -8.01 3.98
C ALA A 530 29.00 -7.94 3.32
N ARG A 531 27.92 -8.10 4.11
CA ARG A 531 26.53 -7.90 3.66
C ARG A 531 26.30 -6.45 3.23
N ALA A 532 26.69 -5.48 4.06
CA ALA A 532 26.55 -4.05 3.75
C ALA A 532 27.27 -3.66 2.45
N ARG A 533 28.50 -4.15 2.24
CA ARG A 533 29.28 -3.89 1.02
C ARG A 533 28.65 -4.52 -0.22
N LYS A 534 28.16 -5.77 -0.12
CA LYS A 534 27.48 -6.45 -1.23
C LYS A 534 26.29 -5.61 -1.72
N GLU A 535 25.46 -5.15 -0.79
CA GLU A 535 24.26 -4.38 -1.15
C GLU A 535 24.56 -2.93 -1.58
N GLU A 536 25.60 -2.30 -1.03
CA GLU A 536 26.06 -1.00 -1.54
C GLU A 536 26.57 -1.11 -2.99
N GLU A 537 27.32 -2.16 -3.31
CA GLU A 537 27.76 -2.42 -4.69
C GLU A 537 26.58 -2.68 -5.63
N ASN A 538 25.59 -3.45 -5.18
CA ASN A 538 24.35 -3.67 -5.93
C ASN A 538 23.62 -2.34 -6.17
N LEU A 539 23.42 -1.54 -5.13
CA LEU A 539 22.78 -0.23 -5.21
C LEU A 539 23.50 0.69 -6.21
N ARG A 540 24.84 0.74 -6.17
CA ARG A 540 25.63 1.50 -7.15
C ARG A 540 25.38 1.07 -8.59
N ARG A 541 25.26 -0.23 -8.86
CA ARG A 541 24.95 -0.74 -10.21
C ARG A 541 23.60 -0.23 -10.69
N TYR A 542 22.56 -0.30 -9.85
CA TYR A 542 21.25 0.29 -10.20
C TYR A 542 21.32 1.79 -10.38
N LEU A 543 22.07 2.52 -9.55
CA LEU A 543 22.21 3.98 -9.70
C LEU A 543 22.88 4.34 -11.03
N ILE A 544 24.00 3.69 -11.37
CA ILE A 544 24.69 3.86 -12.66
C ILE A 544 23.70 3.61 -13.80
N TYR A 545 22.97 2.51 -13.71
CA TYR A 545 22.00 2.10 -14.71
C TYR A 545 20.83 3.11 -14.86
N LEU A 546 20.15 3.46 -13.76
CA LEU A 546 18.97 4.34 -13.77
C LEU A 546 19.31 5.77 -14.16
N LEU A 547 20.53 6.23 -13.87
CA LEU A 547 21.04 7.55 -14.24
C LEU A 547 21.70 7.59 -15.63
N GLY A 548 21.87 6.44 -16.29
CA GLY A 548 22.52 6.35 -17.60
C GLY A 548 24.02 6.69 -17.56
N LEU A 549 24.70 6.37 -16.46
CA LEU A 549 26.13 6.62 -16.27
C LEU A 549 26.97 5.45 -16.79
N GLY A 550 28.23 5.71 -17.13
CA GLY A 550 29.16 4.71 -17.63
C GLY A 550 29.81 3.87 -16.52
N ASP A 551 30.15 4.48 -15.38
CA ASP A 551 30.89 3.81 -14.32
C ASP A 551 30.76 4.47 -12.93
N ASN A 552 31.49 3.92 -11.95
CA ASN A 552 31.54 4.45 -10.59
C ASN A 552 32.21 5.82 -10.47
N ALA A 553 33.11 6.21 -11.39
CA ALA A 553 33.73 7.52 -11.35
C ALA A 553 32.71 8.60 -11.73
N GLU A 554 31.89 8.33 -12.76
CA GLU A 554 30.76 9.16 -13.12
C GLU A 554 29.70 9.21 -12.02
N LEU A 555 29.36 8.08 -11.38
CA LEU A 555 28.47 8.07 -10.22
C LEU A 555 29.00 8.92 -9.07
N ASN A 556 30.29 8.80 -8.73
CA ASN A 556 30.88 9.60 -7.65
C ASN A 556 30.97 11.10 -8.01
N ALA A 557 31.06 11.45 -9.29
CA ALA A 557 30.93 12.84 -9.74
C ALA A 557 29.49 13.34 -9.58
N TRP A 558 28.52 12.52 -9.98
CA TRP A 558 27.09 12.81 -9.83
C TRP A 558 26.69 12.98 -8.35
N LEU A 559 27.11 12.08 -7.45
CA LEU A 559 26.82 12.19 -6.01
C LEU A 559 27.35 13.51 -5.43
N ARG A 560 28.57 13.90 -5.80
CA ARG A 560 29.18 15.17 -5.37
C ARG A 560 28.44 16.39 -5.91
N SER A 561 27.98 16.37 -7.15
CA SER A 561 27.23 17.50 -7.72
C SER A 561 25.83 17.66 -7.11
N HIS A 562 25.32 16.63 -6.41
CA HIS A 562 24.02 16.63 -5.75
C HIS A 562 24.12 16.66 -4.21
N ASN A 563 25.26 17.09 -3.65
CA ASN A 563 25.51 17.16 -2.19
C ASN A 563 25.13 15.86 -1.45
N THR A 564 25.43 14.72 -2.07
CA THR A 564 25.02 13.40 -1.61
C THR A 564 26.21 12.51 -1.32
N THR A 565 26.16 11.76 -0.22
CA THR A 565 27.14 10.71 0.11
C THR A 565 26.46 9.34 0.20
N LEU A 566 27.18 8.30 -0.23
CA LEU A 566 26.76 6.90 -0.11
C LEU A 566 27.94 6.10 0.47
N THR A 567 27.71 5.47 1.63
CA THR A 567 28.71 4.67 2.36
C THR A 567 28.08 3.40 2.89
N SER A 568 28.91 2.43 3.31
CA SER A 568 28.45 1.19 3.94
C SER A 568 29.13 0.92 5.29
N GLN A 569 28.39 0.32 6.23
CA GLN A 569 28.86 -0.01 7.58
C GLN A 569 28.23 -1.34 8.05
N GLY A 570 28.98 -2.09 8.88
CA GLY A 570 28.43 -3.25 9.60
C GLY A 570 28.20 -2.91 11.07
N TYR A 571 27.20 -3.52 11.71
CA TYR A 571 26.84 -3.33 13.11
C TYR A 571 26.73 -4.62 13.91
N SER A 572 26.91 -5.79 13.29
CA SER A 572 26.57 -7.09 13.90
C SER A 572 25.20 -7.04 14.60
N ASP A 573 25.12 -7.55 15.83
CA ASP A 573 23.99 -7.57 16.75
C ASP A 573 23.91 -6.35 17.69
N SER A 574 24.83 -5.38 17.57
CA SER A 574 24.89 -4.26 18.53
C SER A 574 23.77 -3.24 18.39
N GLU A 575 23.03 -3.29 17.28
CA GLU A 575 21.89 -2.40 16.99
C GLU A 575 20.67 -3.24 16.56
N PRO A 576 19.92 -3.79 17.54
CA PRO A 576 18.61 -4.40 17.31
C PRO A 576 17.70 -3.44 16.55
N TYR A 577 16.80 -3.96 15.72
CA TYR A 577 15.93 -3.10 14.94
C TYR A 577 14.83 -2.46 15.79
N VAL A 578 14.70 -1.14 15.67
CA VAL A 578 13.71 -0.33 16.37
C VAL A 578 12.99 0.50 15.35
N ILE A 579 11.67 0.62 15.49
CA ILE A 579 10.84 1.54 14.72
C ILE A 579 10.22 2.58 15.65
N THR A 580 10.07 3.79 15.14
CA THR A 580 9.49 4.94 15.84
C THR A 580 8.09 5.19 15.30
N LYS A 581 7.07 5.14 16.16
CA LYS A 581 5.69 5.46 15.78
C LYS A 581 4.93 6.19 16.87
N TRP A 582 3.89 6.91 16.46
CA TRP A 582 2.93 7.50 17.39
C TRP A 582 1.85 6.47 17.72
N VAL A 583 1.54 6.32 19.02
CA VAL A 583 0.44 5.50 19.54
C VAL A 583 -0.14 6.21 20.76
N ASP A 584 -1.45 6.48 20.73
CA ASP A 584 -2.17 7.14 21.83
C ASP A 584 -1.46 8.41 22.35
N ASP A 585 -1.18 9.37 21.46
CA ASP A 585 -0.51 10.66 21.76
C ASP A 585 0.92 10.53 22.33
N ARG A 586 1.55 9.37 22.14
CA ARG A 586 2.92 9.13 22.61
C ARG A 586 3.78 8.60 21.48
N LEU A 587 4.95 9.21 21.34
CA LEU A 587 6.01 8.67 20.50
C LEU A 587 6.61 7.45 21.21
N VAL A 588 6.47 6.28 20.58
CA VAL A 588 6.96 5.00 21.06
C VAL A 588 8.07 4.52 20.13
N GLU A 589 9.19 4.11 20.73
CA GLU A 589 10.21 3.32 20.07
C GLU A 589 9.93 1.84 20.37
N GLU A 590 9.60 1.07 19.34
CA GLU A 590 9.28 -0.36 19.45
C GLU A 590 10.45 -1.19 18.92
N GLU A 591 11.05 -2.01 19.79
CA GLU A 591 12.10 -2.96 19.43
C GLU A 591 11.48 -4.20 18.78
N ILE A 592 11.37 -4.19 17.46
CA ILE A 592 10.90 -5.34 16.68
C ILE A 592 12.02 -6.36 16.42
N GLY A 593 13.28 -5.96 16.57
CA GLY A 593 14.46 -6.83 16.48
C GLY A 593 14.87 -7.49 17.79
N ASP A 594 13.95 -7.84 18.70
CA ASP A 594 14.33 -8.46 19.99
C ASP A 594 15.02 -9.83 19.79
N ASN A 595 16.31 -9.90 20.12
CA ASN A 595 17.11 -11.12 19.98
C ASN A 595 16.67 -12.28 20.88
N ASN A 596 15.84 -12.04 21.90
CA ASN A 596 15.25 -13.11 22.72
C ASN A 596 14.20 -13.91 21.93
N LEU A 597 13.59 -13.30 20.93
CA LEU A 597 12.54 -13.91 20.11
C LEU A 597 13.11 -14.37 18.75
N PRO A 598 12.69 -15.52 18.22
CA PRO A 598 13.18 -16.04 16.93
C PRO A 598 12.84 -15.13 15.74
N GLU A 599 11.69 -14.47 15.75
CA GLU A 599 11.34 -13.49 14.73
C GLU A 599 12.21 -12.23 14.81
N GLY A 600 12.53 -11.73 16.02
CA GLY A 600 13.43 -10.58 16.19
C GLY A 600 14.87 -10.88 15.74
N ARG A 601 15.36 -12.10 15.97
CA ARG A 601 16.63 -12.57 15.39
C ARG A 601 16.59 -12.62 13.86
N THR A 602 15.47 -13.07 13.28
CA THR A 602 15.30 -13.07 11.82
C THR A 602 15.37 -11.64 11.26
N ILE A 603 14.67 -10.69 11.89
CA ILE A 603 14.72 -9.25 11.57
C ILE A 603 16.14 -8.67 11.70
N ASN A 604 16.94 -9.16 12.65
CA ASN A 604 18.32 -8.70 12.81
C ASN A 604 19.28 -9.19 11.73
N ARG A 605 18.90 -10.18 10.92
CA ARG A 605 19.67 -10.62 9.74
C ARG A 605 19.38 -9.74 8.52
N ARG A 606 19.42 -8.42 8.68
CA ARG A 606 19.02 -7.45 7.65
C ARG A 606 20.20 -6.64 7.09
N VAL A 607 19.97 -6.05 5.92
CA VAL A 607 20.64 -4.82 5.49
C VAL A 607 19.59 -3.74 5.29
N VAL A 608 19.85 -2.56 5.82
CA VAL A 608 19.02 -1.36 5.64
C VAL A 608 19.81 -0.26 4.94
N ILE A 609 19.10 0.74 4.43
CA ILE A 609 19.69 2.02 4.06
C ILE A 609 19.03 3.13 4.86
N ASP A 610 19.86 3.92 5.54
CA ASP A 610 19.43 5.11 6.25
C ASP A 610 19.69 6.34 5.39
N PHE A 611 18.62 7.05 5.04
CA PHE A 611 18.66 8.37 4.43
C PHE A 611 18.54 9.44 5.50
N LEU A 612 19.64 10.15 5.74
CA LEU A 612 19.64 11.36 6.53
C LEU A 612 19.69 12.59 5.60
N MET A 613 18.57 13.28 5.47
CA MET A 613 18.45 14.47 4.62
C MET A 613 18.26 15.73 5.47
N GLU A 614 19.04 16.76 5.17
CA GLU A 614 18.96 18.08 5.80
C GLU A 614 18.46 19.10 4.78
N LYS A 615 17.39 19.82 5.12
CA LYS A 615 16.79 20.88 4.31
C LYS A 615 16.87 22.21 5.06
N GLU A 616 17.09 23.28 4.30
CA GLU A 616 17.03 24.64 4.82
C GLU A 616 15.56 25.03 5.02
N GLY A 617 15.27 25.75 6.10
CA GLY A 617 13.95 26.34 6.28
C GLY A 617 13.70 27.46 5.28
N VAL A 618 12.43 27.71 4.96
CA VAL A 618 12.03 28.88 4.18
C VAL A 618 11.77 30.01 5.19
N PRO A 619 12.51 31.13 5.15
CA PRO A 619 12.26 32.25 6.05
C PRO A 619 10.79 32.68 5.98
N ALA A 620 10.21 33.05 7.13
CA ALA A 620 8.88 33.65 7.13
C ALA A 620 8.89 34.87 6.22
N GLU A 621 7.88 35.01 5.34
CA GLU A 621 7.71 36.26 4.60
C GLU A 621 7.52 37.38 5.63
N GLU A 622 8.37 38.41 5.59
CA GLU A 622 8.14 39.63 6.34
C GLU A 622 6.87 40.27 5.77
N VAL A 623 5.73 40.04 6.41
CA VAL A 623 4.51 40.79 6.13
C VAL A 623 4.83 42.25 6.45
N PRO A 624 4.84 43.17 5.46
CA PRO A 624 5.07 44.58 5.74
C PRO A 624 3.99 45.03 6.73
N PRO A 625 4.34 45.83 7.76
CA PRO A 625 3.38 46.27 8.75
C PRO A 625 2.21 46.90 8.02
N GLN A 626 1.00 46.35 8.24
CA GLN A 626 -0.23 46.97 7.76
C GLN A 626 -0.20 48.41 8.25
N SER A 627 -0.01 49.35 7.32
CA SER A 627 -0.12 50.76 7.60
C SER A 627 -1.52 50.98 8.15
N SER A 628 -1.60 51.36 9.42
CA SER A 628 -2.78 51.89 10.05
C SER A 628 -3.36 52.98 9.17
N ILE A 629 -4.47 52.68 8.50
CA ILE A 629 -5.30 53.68 7.84
C ILE A 629 -6.14 54.30 8.96
N ASP A 630 -5.75 55.52 9.34
CA ASP A 630 -6.57 56.49 10.08
C ASP A 630 -7.81 56.92 9.27
#